data_AF-A0A927ANJ4-F1
#
_entry.id   AF-A0A927ANJ4-F1
#
_cell.length_a   1.000
_cell.length_b   1.000
_cell.length_c   1.000
_cell.angle_alpha   90.00
_cell.angle_beta   90.00
_cell.angle_gamma   90.00
#
_symmetry.space_group_name_H-M   'P 1'
#
loop_
_entity.id
_entity.type
_entity.pdbx_description
1 polymer ?
#
loop_
_entity_poly.entity_id
_entity_poly.type
_entity_poly.pdbx_seq_one_letter_code
_entity_poly.pdbx_strand_id
1 'polypeptide(L)'
;MEEAKVFINPISPDKVADAPGLLAYAHTAGGAVIRPEDKGKITGRAVAAMREQTDMQLSQLYKQMQLLAEQATAIRHRVEISERIYAAQMSFEPVVGKTYHFYTRKNGQDVLSMVAPNEWGRKFPFERCLATVRMMADHTWDVEYHEVSYNE
;
A
#
# COMPACT_ATOMS: atom_id res chain seq x y z
N MET A 1 -43.44 19.50 70.68
CA MET A 1 -43.90 19.15 69.33
C MET A 1 -43.99 20.46 68.58
N GLU A 2 -43.04 20.71 67.68
CA GLU A 2 -43.00 21.93 66.89
C GLU A 2 -43.88 21.71 65.66
N GLU A 3 -44.98 22.47 65.55
CA GLU A 3 -45.91 22.37 64.43
C GLU A 3 -45.17 22.73 63.13
N ALA A 4 -45.09 21.79 62.20
CA ALA A 4 -44.51 22.02 60.89
C ALA A 4 -45.30 23.12 60.17
N LYS A 5 -44.70 24.31 60.04
CA LYS A 5 -45.28 25.42 59.27
C LYS A 5 -45.57 24.94 57.85
N VAL A 6 -46.84 25.02 57.46
CA VAL A 6 -47.28 24.72 56.10
C VAL A 6 -46.65 25.76 55.16
N PHE A 7 -45.64 25.36 54.39
CA PHE A 7 -45.05 26.20 53.37
C PHE A 7 -46.03 26.33 52.20
N ILE A 8 -46.56 27.54 52.01
CA ILE A 8 -47.47 27.87 50.91
C ILE A 8 -46.66 28.57 49.83
N ASN A 9 -46.53 27.94 48.66
CA ASN A 9 -45.86 28.52 47.51
C ASN A 9 -46.57 29.83 47.10
N PRO A 10 -45.89 30.97 47.03
CA PRO A 10 -46.50 32.25 46.63
C PRO A 10 -46.87 32.31 45.15
N ILE A 11 -46.46 31.33 44.34
CA ILE A 11 -46.76 31.26 42.90
C ILE A 11 -48.03 30.41 42.69
N SER A 12 -48.91 30.85 41.79
CA SER A 12 -50.12 30.11 41.41
C SER A 12 -49.82 28.65 41.04
N PRO A 13 -50.60 27.67 41.52
CA PRO A 13 -50.39 26.25 41.23
C PRO A 13 -50.31 25.96 39.73
N ASP A 14 -51.10 26.66 38.92
CA ASP A 14 -51.14 26.49 37.45
C ASP A 14 -49.86 26.94 36.73
N LYS A 15 -48.96 27.63 37.43
CA LYS A 15 -47.71 28.18 36.87
C LYS A 15 -46.44 27.49 37.39
N VAL A 16 -46.58 26.43 38.18
CA VAL A 16 -45.47 25.69 38.76
C VAL A 16 -45.69 24.20 38.53
N ALA A 17 -44.64 23.50 38.12
CA ALA A 17 -44.65 22.04 38.09
C ALA A 17 -44.31 21.49 39.49
N ASP A 18 -45.05 20.48 39.95
CA ASP A 18 -44.87 19.90 41.30
C ASP A 18 -43.47 19.30 41.54
N ALA A 19 -42.84 18.76 40.50
CA ALA A 19 -41.49 18.16 40.55
C ALA A 19 -40.66 18.58 39.33
N PRO A 20 -40.13 19.82 39.28
CA PRO A 20 -39.51 20.39 38.08
C PRO A 20 -38.23 19.66 37.64
N GLY A 21 -37.55 18.97 38.56
CA GLY A 21 -36.33 18.21 38.27
C GLY A 21 -36.55 16.89 37.52
N LEU A 22 -37.79 16.40 37.42
CA LEU A 22 -38.13 15.15 36.71
C LEU A 22 -38.64 15.38 35.29
N LEU A 23 -38.81 16.64 34.88
CA LEU A 23 -39.37 16.97 33.57
C LEU A 23 -38.29 16.89 32.48
N ALA A 24 -38.61 16.18 31.40
CA ALA A 24 -37.74 16.08 30.21
C ALA A 24 -37.74 17.36 29.34
N TYR A 25 -38.42 18.42 29.78
CA TYR A 25 -38.63 19.69 29.08
C TYR A 25 -38.68 20.85 30.08
N ALA A 26 -38.62 22.08 29.56
CA ALA A 26 -38.68 23.28 30.39
C ALA A 26 -39.97 23.36 31.23
N HIS A 27 -39.82 23.50 32.55
CA HIS A 27 -40.91 23.57 33.52
C HIS A 27 -41.54 24.98 33.65
N THR A 28 -41.05 25.96 32.89
CA THR A 28 -41.59 27.32 32.84
C THR A 28 -41.86 27.75 31.40
N ALA A 29 -42.85 28.64 31.21
CA ALA A 29 -43.24 29.15 29.89
C ALA A 29 -42.13 29.92 29.14
N GLY A 30 -41.08 30.35 29.83
CA GLY A 30 -39.91 31.03 29.23
C GLY A 30 -38.68 30.13 29.06
N GLY A 31 -38.75 28.83 29.38
CA GLY A 31 -37.61 27.94 29.24
C GLY A 31 -37.39 27.44 27.81
N ALA A 32 -36.18 26.93 27.53
CA ALA A 32 -35.80 26.48 26.19
C ALA A 32 -36.65 25.29 25.73
N VAL A 33 -37.08 25.32 24.46
CA VAL A 33 -37.80 24.21 23.83
C VAL A 33 -36.83 23.08 23.54
N ILE A 34 -36.95 21.98 24.28
CA ILE A 34 -36.15 20.77 24.07
C ILE A 34 -36.92 19.84 23.14
N ARG A 35 -36.37 19.58 21.95
CA ARG A 35 -36.93 18.62 20.99
C ARG A 35 -36.06 17.38 20.96
N PRO A 36 -36.62 16.16 21.01
CA PRO A 36 -35.85 14.95 20.81
C PRO A 36 -35.16 15.00 19.45
N GLU A 37 -33.87 14.69 19.43
CA GLU A 37 -33.12 14.60 18.18
C GLU A 37 -33.54 13.36 17.38
N ASP A 38 -33.50 13.48 16.06
CA ASP A 38 -33.72 12.35 15.17
C ASP A 38 -32.49 11.42 15.17
N LYS A 39 -32.54 10.44 16.06
CA LYS A 39 -31.52 9.40 16.19
C LYS A 39 -31.28 8.66 14.87
N GLY A 40 -32.31 8.46 14.04
CA GLY A 40 -32.18 7.76 12.75
C GLY A 40 -31.34 8.54 11.76
N LYS A 41 -31.50 9.86 11.72
CA LYS A 41 -30.67 10.75 10.90
C LYS A 41 -29.22 10.75 11.35
N ILE A 42 -28.96 10.74 12.66
CA ILE A 42 -27.60 10.73 13.21
C ILE A 42 -26.90 9.40 12.89
N THR A 43 -27.56 8.26 13.14
CA THR A 43 -26.99 6.94 12.86
C THR A 43 -26.80 6.71 11.37
N GLY A 44 -27.77 7.11 10.53
CA GLY A 44 -27.66 7.01 9.08
C GLY A 44 -26.46 7.77 8.53
N ARG A 45 -26.22 8.99 9.01
CA ARG A 45 -25.03 9.79 8.66
C ARG A 45 -23.74 9.14 9.13
N ALA A 46 -23.70 8.66 10.37
CA ALA A 46 -22.53 8.01 10.93
C ALA A 46 -22.16 6.73 10.15
N VAL A 47 -23.16 5.90 9.81
CA VAL A 47 -22.95 4.68 9.03
C VAL A 47 -22.49 5.00 7.61
N ALA A 48 -23.07 6.03 6.97
CA ALA A 48 -22.65 6.45 5.63
C ALA A 48 -21.18 6.92 5.63
N ALA A 49 -20.81 7.80 6.55
CA ALA A 49 -19.42 8.27 6.68
C ALA A 49 -18.44 7.14 7.01
N MET A 50 -18.84 6.21 7.90
CA MET A 50 -18.05 5.03 8.24
C MET A 50 -17.81 4.14 7.02
N ARG A 51 -18.85 3.90 6.19
CA ARG A 51 -18.72 3.10 4.97
C ARG A 51 -17.75 3.76 3.98
N GLU A 52 -17.94 5.05 3.71
CA GLU A 52 -17.04 5.80 2.81
C GLU A 52 -15.58 5.72 3.27
N GLN A 53 -15.34 5.93 4.57
CA GLN A 53 -13.99 5.80 5.14
C GLN A 53 -13.43 4.38 5.02
N THR A 54 -14.26 3.37 5.25
CA THR A 54 -13.86 1.96 5.15
C THR A 54 -13.50 1.60 3.71
N ASP A 55 -14.30 2.04 2.74
CA ASP A 55 -14.05 1.82 1.32
C ASP A 55 -12.74 2.49 0.87
N MET A 56 -12.46 3.70 1.35
CA MET A 56 -11.18 4.36 1.12
C MET A 56 -10.01 3.56 1.68
N GLN A 57 -10.11 3.07 2.92
CA GLN A 57 -9.05 2.26 3.54
C GLN A 57 -8.83 0.94 2.80
N LEU A 58 -9.91 0.26 2.42
CA LEU A 58 -9.86 -0.99 1.64
C LEU A 58 -9.14 -0.75 0.30
N SER A 59 -9.45 0.35 -0.38
CA SER A 59 -8.78 0.72 -1.65
C SER A 59 -7.28 0.95 -1.48
N GLN A 60 -6.84 1.50 -0.34
CA GLN A 60 -5.43 1.69 -0.04
C GLN A 60 -4.73 0.35 0.21
N LEU A 61 -5.37 -0.55 0.97
CA LEU A 61 -4.86 -1.90 1.21
C LEU A 61 -4.70 -2.68 -0.10
N TYR A 62 -5.65 -2.58 -1.04
CA TYR A 62 -5.51 -3.21 -2.36
C TYR A 62 -4.29 -2.69 -3.13
N LYS A 63 -4.05 -1.37 -3.13
CA LYS A 63 -2.86 -0.78 -3.77
C LYS A 63 -1.56 -1.28 -3.13
N GLN A 64 -1.53 -1.40 -1.82
CA GLN A 64 -0.38 -1.94 -1.10
C GLN A 64 -0.14 -3.41 -1.43
N MET A 65 -1.19 -4.23 -1.48
CA MET A 65 -1.08 -5.65 -1.87
C MET A 65 -0.59 -5.80 -3.30
N GLN A 66 -1.09 -4.98 -4.23
CA GLN A 66 -0.63 -4.98 -5.61
C GLN A 66 0.87 -4.66 -5.70
N LEU A 67 1.32 -3.61 -4.99
CA LEU A 67 2.73 -3.26 -4.93
C LEU A 67 3.58 -4.40 -4.35
N LEU A 68 3.12 -5.05 -3.27
CA LEU A 68 3.81 -6.19 -2.67
C LEU A 68 3.90 -7.38 -3.64
N ALA A 69 2.84 -7.64 -4.40
CA ALA A 69 2.84 -8.69 -5.42
C ALA A 69 3.86 -8.40 -6.52
N GLU A 70 3.92 -7.16 -7.02
CA GLU A 70 4.90 -6.71 -8.01
C GLU A 70 6.34 -6.78 -7.48
N GLN A 71 6.55 -6.43 -6.21
CA GLN A 71 7.86 -6.58 -5.56
C GLN A 71 8.25 -8.06 -5.44
N ALA A 72 7.32 -8.93 -5.07
CA ALA A 72 7.57 -10.36 -4.95
C ALA A 72 7.91 -11.00 -6.32
N THR A 73 7.23 -10.62 -7.40
CA THR A 73 7.55 -11.10 -8.75
C THR A 73 8.92 -10.59 -9.21
N ALA A 74 9.25 -9.33 -8.95
CA ALA A 74 10.58 -8.79 -9.25
C ALA A 74 11.71 -9.52 -8.50
N ILE A 75 11.51 -9.85 -7.21
CA ILE A 75 12.46 -10.63 -6.42
C ILE A 75 12.65 -12.03 -7.01
N ARG A 76 11.56 -12.72 -7.37
CA ARG A 76 11.64 -14.06 -7.99
C ARG A 76 12.41 -14.03 -9.30
N HIS A 77 12.13 -13.04 -10.15
CA HIS A 77 12.83 -12.87 -11.42
C HIS A 77 14.33 -12.60 -11.21
N ARG A 78 14.69 -11.77 -10.22
CA ARG A 78 16.10 -11.51 -9.86
C ARG A 78 16.83 -12.79 -9.42
N VAL A 79 16.16 -13.67 -8.67
CA VAL A 79 16.72 -14.98 -8.27
C VAL A 79 16.91 -15.88 -9.49
N GLU A 80 15.89 -16.03 -10.33
CA GLU A 80 15.93 -16.88 -11.53
C GLU A 80 17.08 -16.48 -12.47
N ILE A 81 17.25 -15.18 -12.73
CA ILE A 81 18.34 -14.70 -13.58
C ILE A 81 19.69 -14.92 -12.91
N SER A 82 19.79 -14.66 -11.60
CA SER A 82 21.04 -14.87 -10.88
C SER A 82 21.47 -16.33 -10.97
N GLU A 83 20.55 -17.27 -10.74
CA GLU A 83 20.81 -18.70 -10.92
C GLU A 83 21.26 -19.03 -12.34
N ARG A 84 20.60 -18.46 -13.35
CA ARG A 84 20.98 -18.67 -14.76
C ARG A 84 22.38 -18.11 -15.08
N ILE A 85 22.74 -16.94 -14.56
CA ILE A 85 24.06 -16.34 -14.75
C ILE A 85 25.14 -17.17 -14.04
N TYR A 86 24.87 -17.62 -12.81
CA TYR A 86 25.80 -18.49 -12.07
C TYR A 86 25.95 -19.87 -12.70
N ALA A 87 24.92 -20.39 -13.39
CA ALA A 87 24.98 -21.64 -14.13
C ALA A 87 25.71 -21.51 -15.49
N ALA A 88 25.87 -20.29 -16.01
CA ALA A 88 26.54 -20.05 -17.28
C ALA A 88 28.05 -20.28 -17.20
N GLN A 89 28.67 -20.54 -18.35
CA GLN A 89 30.11 -20.67 -18.39
C GLN A 89 30.77 -19.31 -18.16
N MET A 90 31.63 -19.23 -17.14
CA MET A 90 32.41 -18.05 -16.80
C MET A 90 33.91 -18.40 -16.76
N SER A 91 34.75 -17.52 -17.28
CA SER A 91 36.21 -17.65 -17.29
C SER A 91 36.91 -16.64 -16.38
N PHE A 92 36.15 -15.93 -15.55
CA PHE A 92 36.62 -14.88 -14.66
C PHE A 92 35.72 -14.82 -13.42
N GLU A 93 36.22 -14.17 -12.37
CA GLU A 93 35.45 -13.85 -11.17
C GLU A 93 34.75 -12.48 -11.35
N PRO A 94 33.41 -12.41 -11.28
CA PRO A 94 32.71 -11.15 -11.33
C PRO A 94 33.04 -10.23 -10.16
N VAL A 95 33.18 -8.94 -10.45
CA VAL A 95 33.51 -7.90 -9.47
C VAL A 95 32.32 -6.97 -9.32
N VAL A 96 31.97 -6.67 -8.07
CA VAL A 96 30.90 -5.74 -7.71
C VAL A 96 31.08 -4.39 -8.41
N GLY A 97 29.99 -3.87 -8.97
CA GLY A 97 29.94 -2.58 -9.67
C GLY A 97 30.41 -2.63 -11.12
N LYS A 98 30.91 -3.77 -11.62
CA LYS A 98 31.27 -3.94 -13.03
C LYS A 98 30.10 -4.46 -13.84
N THR A 99 30.07 -4.03 -15.11
CA THR A 99 29.10 -4.45 -16.11
C THR A 99 29.69 -5.55 -16.98
N TYR A 100 28.85 -6.51 -17.30
CA TYR A 100 29.13 -7.70 -18.08
C TYR A 100 28.00 -7.92 -19.09
N HIS A 101 28.23 -8.81 -20.04
CA HIS A 101 27.30 -9.10 -21.12
C HIS A 101 27.03 -10.60 -21.19
N PHE A 102 25.75 -10.95 -21.19
CA PHE A 102 25.26 -12.31 -21.18
C PHE A 102 24.93 -12.76 -22.60
N TYR A 103 25.56 -13.82 -23.07
CA TYR A 103 25.47 -14.30 -24.44
C TYR A 103 25.00 -15.76 -24.50
N THR A 104 24.33 -16.11 -25.58
CA THR A 104 24.09 -17.52 -25.95
C THR A 104 25.02 -17.89 -27.12
N ARG A 105 25.75 -19.00 -26.98
CA ARG A 105 26.55 -19.59 -28.06
C ARG A 105 25.65 -20.35 -29.03
N LYS A 106 26.14 -20.58 -30.26
CA LYS A 106 25.46 -21.39 -31.29
C LYS A 106 25.14 -22.84 -30.87
N ASN A 107 25.78 -23.34 -29.82
CA ASN A 107 25.51 -24.67 -29.24
C ASN A 107 24.43 -24.63 -28.14
N GLY A 108 23.80 -23.48 -27.90
CA GLY A 108 22.79 -23.28 -26.86
C GLY A 108 23.34 -23.04 -25.45
N GLN A 109 24.66 -22.99 -25.26
CA GLN A 109 25.25 -22.70 -23.95
C GLN A 109 25.26 -21.19 -23.67
N ASP A 110 24.87 -20.82 -22.45
CA ASP A 110 24.96 -19.46 -21.97
C ASP A 110 26.37 -19.16 -21.42
N VAL A 111 26.85 -17.94 -21.68
CA VAL A 111 28.20 -17.48 -21.32
C VAL A 111 28.14 -16.04 -20.83
N LEU A 112 28.84 -15.77 -19.74
CA LEU A 112 29.06 -14.41 -19.24
C LEU A 112 30.41 -13.88 -19.75
N SER A 113 30.43 -12.67 -20.31
CA SER A 113 31.64 -12.03 -20.85
C SER A 113 31.77 -10.58 -20.38
N MET A 114 33.00 -10.09 -20.32
CA MET A 114 33.33 -8.68 -20.04
C MET A 114 33.21 -7.78 -21.28
N VAL A 115 33.18 -8.38 -22.47
CA VAL A 115 33.25 -7.66 -23.75
C VAL A 115 31.85 -7.35 -24.25
N ALA A 116 31.60 -6.08 -24.56
CA ALA A 116 30.32 -5.60 -25.06
C ALA A 116 30.06 -6.03 -26.52
N PRO A 117 28.79 -6.11 -26.97
CA PRO A 117 28.46 -6.56 -28.33
C PRO A 117 29.15 -5.74 -29.43
N ASN A 118 29.32 -4.45 -29.19
CA ASN A 118 29.98 -3.48 -30.09
C ASN A 118 31.51 -3.51 -30.03
N GLU A 119 32.11 -4.15 -29.03
CA GLU A 119 33.57 -4.29 -28.88
C GLU A 119 34.11 -5.53 -29.58
N TRP A 120 33.22 -6.43 -30.01
CA TRP A 120 33.61 -7.53 -30.88
C TRP A 120 34.05 -6.97 -32.23
N GLY A 121 35.26 -7.32 -32.64
CA GLY A 121 35.79 -6.97 -33.95
C GLY A 121 35.08 -7.76 -35.07
N ARG A 122 35.84 -8.14 -36.10
CA ARG A 122 35.30 -8.83 -37.29
C ARG A 122 34.64 -10.19 -37.04
N LYS A 123 34.81 -10.78 -35.85
CA LYS A 123 34.25 -12.09 -35.50
C LYS A 123 33.46 -11.98 -34.20
N PHE A 124 32.15 -12.13 -34.32
CA PHE A 124 31.25 -12.34 -33.20
C PHE A 124 31.07 -13.85 -32.98
N PRO A 125 31.55 -14.42 -31.86
CA PRO A 125 31.52 -15.87 -31.64
C PRO A 125 30.17 -16.38 -31.11
N PHE A 126 29.26 -15.49 -30.74
CA PHE A 126 27.98 -15.82 -30.13
C PHE A 126 26.84 -15.74 -31.15
N GLU A 127 25.69 -16.31 -30.79
CA GLU A 127 24.47 -16.21 -31.61
C GLU A 127 23.69 -14.94 -31.28
N ARG A 128 23.60 -14.60 -30.00
CA ARG A 128 22.91 -13.39 -29.54
C ARG A 128 23.44 -12.88 -28.21
N CYS A 129 23.35 -11.57 -28.01
CA CYS A 129 23.44 -10.95 -26.69
C CYS A 129 22.04 -10.92 -26.07
N LEU A 130 21.87 -11.57 -24.94
CA LEU A 130 20.59 -11.64 -24.22
C LEU A 130 20.37 -10.41 -23.34
N ALA A 131 21.40 -10.02 -22.60
CA ALA A 131 21.30 -8.96 -21.62
C ALA A 131 22.66 -8.37 -21.29
N THR A 132 22.64 -7.12 -20.83
CA THR A 132 23.75 -6.48 -20.12
C THR A 132 23.46 -6.55 -18.63
N VAL A 133 24.42 -7.03 -17.86
CA VAL A 133 24.23 -7.33 -16.44
C VAL A 133 25.29 -6.61 -15.61
N ARG A 134 24.89 -5.96 -14.53
CA ARG A 134 25.80 -5.31 -13.59
C ARG A 134 25.75 -6.04 -12.26
N MET A 135 26.92 -6.39 -11.73
CA MET A 135 27.00 -7.03 -10.41
C MET A 135 26.74 -6.00 -9.31
N MET A 136 25.74 -6.27 -8.48
CA MET A 136 25.36 -5.41 -7.35
C MET A 136 26.14 -5.79 -6.08
N ALA A 137 26.09 -4.94 -5.06
CA ALA A 137 26.84 -5.14 -3.80
C ALA A 137 26.42 -6.41 -3.03
N ASP A 138 25.18 -6.86 -3.21
CA ASP A 138 24.61 -8.08 -2.63
C ASP A 138 24.87 -9.33 -3.48
N HIS A 139 25.82 -9.29 -4.43
CA HIS A 139 26.17 -10.38 -5.35
C HIS A 139 25.03 -10.86 -6.25
N THR A 140 23.98 -10.05 -6.38
CA THR A 140 22.96 -10.23 -7.39
C THR A 140 23.28 -9.43 -8.65
N TRP A 141 22.41 -9.57 -9.65
CA TRP A 141 22.59 -8.93 -10.94
C TRP A 141 21.45 -7.94 -11.23
N ASP A 142 21.83 -6.76 -11.69
CA ASP A 142 20.96 -5.77 -12.31
C ASP A 142 21.00 -6.00 -13.82
N VAL A 143 19.86 -6.20 -14.46
CA VAL A 143 19.77 -6.85 -15.78
C VAL A 143 18.98 -5.98 -16.75
N GLU A 144 19.65 -5.58 -17.82
CA GLU A 144 19.05 -4.87 -18.95
C GLU A 144 18.96 -5.83 -20.14
N TYR A 145 17.74 -6.24 -20.49
CA TYR A 145 17.51 -7.16 -21.61
C TYR A 145 17.66 -6.46 -22.96
N HIS A 146 18.27 -7.18 -23.90
CA HIS A 146 18.36 -6.76 -25.29
C HIS A 146 17.40 -7.61 -26.12
N GLU A 147 16.45 -6.98 -26.81
CA GLU A 147 15.49 -7.68 -27.68
C GLU A 147 16.09 -8.04 -29.06
N VAL A 148 17.31 -7.60 -29.35
CA VAL A 148 17.86 -7.60 -30.71
C VAL A 148 18.73 -8.83 -30.95
N SER A 149 18.33 -9.65 -31.93
CA SER A 149 19.22 -10.66 -32.52
C SER A 149 20.28 -9.98 -33.38
N TYR A 150 21.56 -10.08 -32.98
CA TYR A 150 22.69 -9.67 -33.82
C TYR A 150 22.94 -10.74 -34.89
N ASN A 151 22.11 -10.75 -35.93
CA ASN A 151 22.37 -11.46 -37.17
C ASN A 151 22.50 -10.43 -38.29
N GLU A 152 23.73 -10.12 -38.66
CA GLU A 152 24.08 -9.60 -40.00
C GLU A 152 25.28 -10.41 -40.53
#